data_AF-A0A0A1H2E5-F1
#
_entry.id   AF-A0A0A1H2E5-F1
#
_cell.length_a   1.000
_cell.length_b   1.000
_cell.length_c   1.000
_cell.angle_alpha   90.00
_cell.angle_beta   90.00
_cell.angle_gamma   90.00
#
_symmetry.space_group_name_H-M   'P 1'
#
loop_
_entity.id
_entity.type
_entity.pdbx_description
1 polymer ?
#
loop_
_entity_poly.entity_id
_entity_poly.type
_entity_poly.pdbx_seq_one_letter_code
_entity_poly.pdbx_strand_id
1 'polypeptide(L)'
;MIEARDAGVQAALVAPVAIPAYSIVHARGCAGGGGRQVRLRRHRRTGIDPSKEAAMEIRVERDVPCRSEPRQLPAATYNRMRTLLRKASSVVFVPIRSMQFLAIVDTEEIVFVDHLRKNWAVVAWREFRPGQRSALDAAVPYQAVYYREDGAILMRRLQGEFDAALVALAAKVPAEDHPARILDFVPRRGGGTS
;
A
#
# COMPACT_ATOMS: atom_id res chain seq x y z
N MET A 1 -26.17 3.26 -49.64
CA MET A 1 -26.58 2.05 -48.88
C MET A 1 -25.33 1.59 -48.13
N ILE A 2 -25.32 1.87 -46.82
CA ILE A 2 -24.49 1.31 -45.72
C ILE A 2 -22.96 1.56 -45.83
N GLU A 3 -22.48 2.71 -45.34
CA GLU A 3 -22.02 3.03 -43.95
C GLU A 3 -20.69 2.39 -43.54
N ALA A 4 -19.62 3.19 -43.68
CA ALA A 4 -18.36 3.05 -42.98
C ALA A 4 -18.57 3.33 -41.49
N ARG A 5 -18.31 2.34 -40.63
CA ARG A 5 -18.38 2.51 -39.17
C ARG A 5 -17.02 2.94 -38.64
N ASP A 6 -16.97 4.22 -38.32
CA ASP A 6 -16.07 4.95 -37.44
C ASP A 6 -15.64 4.12 -36.21
N ALA A 7 -14.33 3.90 -36.08
CA ALA A 7 -13.71 3.32 -34.90
C ALA A 7 -13.52 4.42 -33.84
N GLY A 8 -14.63 4.80 -33.19
CA GLY A 8 -14.64 5.67 -32.02
C GLY A 8 -14.09 4.95 -30.79
N VAL A 9 -12.76 4.98 -30.60
CA VAL A 9 -12.13 4.67 -29.31
C VAL A 9 -12.39 5.84 -28.37
N GLN A 10 -13.55 5.81 -27.70
CA GLN A 10 -13.82 6.72 -26.59
C GLN A 10 -12.87 6.40 -25.43
N ALA A 11 -11.90 7.28 -25.26
CA ALA A 11 -11.09 7.39 -24.05
C ALA A 11 -12.03 7.62 -22.85
N ALA A 12 -12.35 6.54 -22.13
CA ALA A 12 -13.04 6.62 -20.86
C ALA A 12 -12.14 7.37 -19.87
N LEU A 13 -12.48 8.63 -19.64
CA LEU A 13 -11.90 9.54 -18.67
C LEU A 13 -11.89 8.86 -17.29
N VAL A 14 -10.73 8.36 -16.87
CA VAL A 14 -10.54 7.83 -15.52
C VAL A 14 -10.47 9.02 -14.57
N ALA A 15 -11.59 9.33 -13.92
CA ALA A 15 -11.63 10.34 -12.87
C ALA A 15 -10.52 10.09 -11.82
N PRO A 16 -9.79 11.12 -11.39
CA PRO A 16 -8.80 10.97 -10.33
C PRO A 16 -9.53 10.55 -9.05
N VAL A 17 -9.20 9.36 -8.54
CA VAL A 17 -9.61 8.97 -7.18
C VAL A 17 -8.90 9.94 -6.23
N ALA A 18 -9.62 10.96 -5.79
CA ALA A 18 -9.14 11.93 -4.81
C ALA A 18 -8.71 11.17 -3.56
N ILE A 19 -7.40 11.03 -3.35
CA ILE A 19 -6.79 10.32 -2.23
C ILE A 19 -7.24 11.01 -0.94
N PRO A 20 -8.10 10.38 -0.14
CA PRO A 20 -8.49 10.97 1.12
C PRO A 20 -7.39 10.90 2.16
N ALA A 21 -7.36 11.87 3.07
CA ALA A 21 -6.56 11.74 4.28
C ALA A 21 -7.16 10.65 5.17
N TYR A 22 -6.40 9.60 5.50
CA TYR A 22 -6.82 8.53 6.41
C TYR A 22 -5.93 8.53 7.68
N SER A 23 -6.43 8.06 8.82
CA SER A 23 -5.65 7.84 10.06
C SER A 23 -5.89 6.44 10.63
N ILE A 24 -4.84 5.68 10.99
CA ILE A 24 -4.98 4.34 11.55
C ILE A 24 -5.28 4.36 13.06
N VAL A 25 -6.15 3.46 13.55
CA VAL A 25 -6.17 3.08 14.97
C VAL A 25 -5.90 1.57 15.07
N HIS A 26 -4.75 1.20 15.63
CA HIS A 26 -4.46 -0.20 15.94
C HIS A 26 -5.31 -0.60 17.16
N ALA A 27 -6.32 -1.46 16.97
CA ALA A 27 -6.96 -2.12 18.11
C ALA A 27 -6.08 -3.30 18.51
N ARG A 28 -5.54 -3.27 19.74
CA ARG A 28 -4.95 -4.47 20.35
C ARG A 28 -6.05 -5.51 20.45
N GLY A 29 -5.86 -6.66 19.81
CA GLY A 29 -6.79 -7.78 19.89
C GLY A 29 -7.04 -8.15 21.35
N CYS A 30 -8.31 -8.29 21.73
CA CYS A 30 -8.69 -8.89 23.00
C CYS A 30 -8.10 -10.31 23.08
N ALA A 31 -7.65 -10.69 24.27
CA ALA A 31 -6.96 -11.93 24.53
C ALA A 31 -7.73 -13.15 23.96
N GLY A 32 -7.09 -13.86 23.03
CA GLY A 32 -7.61 -15.11 22.44
C GLY A 32 -7.81 -15.04 20.93
N GLY A 33 -6.71 -14.99 20.16
CA GLY A 33 -6.73 -15.03 18.70
C GLY A 33 -5.92 -13.90 18.08
N GLY A 34 -4.71 -14.21 17.60
CA GLY A 34 -3.68 -13.26 17.16
C GLY A 34 -3.95 -12.52 15.85
N GLY A 35 -5.13 -11.91 15.71
CA GLY A 35 -5.46 -10.98 14.62
C GLY A 35 -5.15 -9.54 15.03
N ARG A 36 -4.17 -8.89 14.39
CA ARG A 36 -4.06 -7.41 14.43
C ARG A 36 -5.12 -6.81 13.51
N GLN A 37 -5.93 -5.90 14.03
CA GLN A 37 -6.97 -5.19 13.27
C GLN A 37 -6.44 -3.83 12.79
N VAL A 38 -6.58 -3.55 11.50
CA VAL A 38 -6.24 -2.24 10.91
C VAL A 38 -7.52 -1.43 10.75
N ARG A 39 -7.58 -0.28 11.41
CA ARG A 39 -8.69 0.70 11.34
C ARG A 39 -8.23 1.89 10.52
N LEU A 40 -9.07 2.53 9.69
CA LEU A 40 -8.71 3.72 8.90
C LEU A 40 -9.78 4.82 9.08
N ARG A 41 -9.39 6.09 9.32
CA ARG A 41 -10.28 7.25 9.54
C ARG A 41 -10.10 8.33 8.47
N ARG A 42 -11.09 8.62 7.64
CA ARG A 42 -11.01 9.69 6.64
C ARG A 42 -11.22 11.09 7.26
N HIS A 43 -10.33 12.06 7.01
CA HIS A 43 -10.64 13.49 7.22
C HIS A 43 -11.25 14.08 5.94
N ARG A 44 -12.52 14.50 6.00
CA ARG A 44 -13.18 15.22 4.90
C ARG A 44 -12.95 16.72 5.13
N ARG A 45 -12.26 17.41 4.21
CA ARG A 45 -12.31 18.88 4.10
C ARG A 45 -13.72 19.26 3.68
N THR A 46 -14.60 19.52 4.63
CA THR A 46 -15.88 20.21 4.38
C THR A 46 -16.21 21.00 5.63
N GLY A 47 -16.43 22.31 5.47
CA GLY A 47 -16.93 23.21 6.52
C GLY A 47 -18.37 22.87 6.90
N ILE A 48 -18.56 21.71 7.52
CA ILE A 48 -19.82 21.21 8.05
C ILE A 48 -19.55 20.87 9.51
N ASP A 49 -20.36 21.45 10.38
CA ASP A 49 -20.58 21.15 11.80
C ASP A 49 -19.68 20.04 12.42
N PRO A 50 -18.74 20.39 13.33
CA PRO A 50 -17.83 19.44 13.96
C PRO A 50 -18.53 18.36 14.81
N SER A 51 -19.82 18.53 15.13
CA SER A 51 -20.60 17.53 15.86
C SER A 51 -21.16 16.40 14.97
N LYS A 52 -21.04 16.51 13.63
CA LYS A 52 -21.53 15.54 12.64
C LYS A 52 -20.39 14.93 11.81
N GLU A 53 -19.25 14.67 12.44
CA GLU A 53 -18.12 13.96 11.86
C GLU A 53 -18.48 12.47 11.69
N ALA A 54 -19.20 12.14 10.62
CA ALA A 54 -19.49 10.76 10.23
C ALA A 54 -18.18 10.09 9.78
N ALA A 55 -17.45 9.54 10.74
CA ALA A 55 -16.25 8.75 10.53
C ALA A 55 -16.62 7.46 9.79
N MET A 56 -16.35 7.39 8.49
CA MET A 56 -16.45 6.13 7.75
C MET A 56 -15.26 5.24 8.12
N GLU A 57 -15.57 4.09 8.71
CA GLU A 57 -14.62 3.11 9.23
C GLU A 57 -14.41 1.99 8.21
N ILE A 58 -13.16 1.79 7.75
CA ILE A 58 -12.79 0.59 6.98
C ILE A 58 -12.14 -0.39 7.96
N ARG A 59 -12.78 -1.54 8.19
CA ARG A 59 -12.24 -2.67 8.95
C ARG A 59 -11.81 -3.76 7.98
N VAL A 60 -10.61 -4.29 8.18
CA VAL A 60 -10.16 -5.50 7.47
C VAL A 60 -10.16 -6.66 8.46
N GLU A 61 -11.00 -7.64 8.18
CA GLU A 61 -11.08 -8.92 8.88
C GLU A 61 -9.95 -9.84 8.39
N ARG A 62 -9.40 -10.62 9.33
CA ARG A 62 -8.31 -11.55 9.06
C ARG A 62 -8.58 -12.85 9.79
N ASP A 63 -8.39 -13.95 9.10
CA ASP A 63 -8.45 -15.28 9.71
C ASP A 63 -7.14 -15.58 10.47
N VAL A 64 -7.07 -16.75 11.09
CA VAL A 64 -5.80 -17.30 11.58
C VAL A 64 -4.88 -17.57 10.39
N PRO A 65 -3.61 -17.13 10.42
CA PRO A 65 -2.66 -17.46 9.36
C PRO A 65 -2.54 -18.97 9.17
N CYS A 66 -2.82 -19.47 7.97
CA CYS A 66 -2.64 -20.88 7.64
C CYS A 66 -1.20 -21.20 7.22
N ARG A 67 -0.47 -20.20 6.70
CA ARG A 67 0.92 -20.35 6.25
C ARG A 67 1.65 -19.01 6.32
N SER A 68 2.97 -19.06 6.52
CA SER A 68 3.84 -17.92 6.26
C SER A 68 5.16 -18.35 5.65
N GLU A 69 5.79 -17.48 4.86
CA GLU A 69 7.12 -17.75 4.30
C GLU A 69 7.92 -16.44 4.11
N PRO A 70 9.25 -16.51 4.23
CA PRO A 70 10.12 -15.37 3.94
C PRO A 70 10.17 -15.13 2.42
N ARG A 71 10.15 -13.86 2.01
CA ARG A 71 10.27 -13.44 0.61
C ARG A 71 11.11 -12.17 0.49
N GLN A 72 11.46 -11.85 -0.75
CA GLN A 72 12.23 -10.66 -1.11
C GLN A 72 11.37 -9.78 -2.00
N LEU A 73 11.34 -8.47 -1.72
CA LEU A 73 10.67 -7.48 -2.55
C LEU A 73 11.73 -6.66 -3.30
N PRO A 74 11.66 -6.52 -4.63
CA PRO A 74 12.61 -5.69 -5.37
C PRO A 74 12.70 -4.27 -4.79
N ALA A 75 13.92 -3.73 -4.73
CA ALA A 75 14.14 -2.40 -4.15
C ALA A 75 13.33 -1.31 -4.86
N ALA A 76 13.18 -1.40 -6.18
CA ALA A 76 12.39 -0.46 -6.98
C ALA A 76 10.93 -0.41 -6.50
N THR A 77 10.30 -1.57 -6.32
CA THR A 77 8.91 -1.70 -5.84
C THR A 77 8.79 -1.17 -4.41
N TYR A 78 9.69 -1.58 -3.51
CA TYR A 78 9.70 -1.13 -2.12
C TYR A 78 9.87 0.41 -2.02
N ASN A 79 10.86 0.96 -2.71
CA ASN A 79 11.16 2.38 -2.67
C ASN A 79 10.02 3.21 -3.26
N ARG A 80 9.39 2.76 -4.36
CA ARG A 80 8.22 3.43 -4.97
C ARG A 80 7.05 3.47 -4.01
N MET A 81 6.75 2.34 -3.37
CA MET A 81 5.72 2.25 -2.33
C MET A 81 6.01 3.22 -1.17
N ARG A 82 7.25 3.24 -0.64
CA ARG A 82 7.64 4.16 0.44
C ARG A 82 7.53 5.63 0.03
N THR A 83 7.84 5.97 -1.22
CA THR A 83 7.66 7.32 -1.74
C THR A 83 6.18 7.71 -1.78
N LEU A 84 5.31 6.83 -2.27
CA LEU A 84 3.86 7.07 -2.26
C LEU A 84 3.32 7.22 -0.83
N LEU A 85 3.78 6.38 0.10
CA LEU A 85 3.42 6.49 1.52
C LEU A 85 3.82 7.82 2.13
N ARG A 86 5.02 8.34 1.83
CA ARG A 86 5.47 9.65 2.34
C ARG A 86 4.63 10.81 1.82
N LYS A 87 4.08 10.68 0.61
CA LYS A 87 3.15 11.66 0.02
C LYS A 87 1.73 11.53 0.59
N ALA A 88 1.39 10.38 1.14
CA ALA A 88 0.14 10.15 1.83
C ALA A 88 0.25 10.50 3.33
N SER A 89 -0.89 10.74 3.98
CA SER A 89 -0.92 11.09 5.41
C SER A 89 -0.63 9.90 6.33
N SER A 90 -0.94 8.66 5.90
CA SER A 90 -0.62 7.45 6.67
C SER A 90 -0.73 6.16 5.84
N VAL A 91 -1.65 6.11 4.88
CA VAL A 91 -2.00 4.90 4.13
C VAL A 91 -2.19 5.21 2.64
N VAL A 92 -1.78 4.25 1.81
CA VAL A 92 -2.00 4.28 0.36
C VAL A 92 -2.87 3.10 -0.04
N PHE A 93 -3.91 3.39 -0.81
CA PHE A 93 -4.78 2.39 -1.41
C PHE A 93 -4.35 2.17 -2.87
N VAL A 94 -3.98 0.94 -3.21
CA VAL A 94 -3.47 0.58 -4.53
C VAL A 94 -4.39 -0.46 -5.16
N PRO A 95 -5.29 -0.06 -6.08
CA PRO A 95 -6.12 -1.00 -6.82
C PRO A 95 -5.28 -1.83 -7.82
N ILE A 96 -5.30 -3.15 -7.69
CA ILE A 96 -4.65 -4.10 -8.60
C ILE A 96 -5.72 -4.67 -9.53
N ARG A 97 -6.02 -3.93 -10.61
CA ARG A 97 -7.18 -4.18 -11.47
C ARG A 97 -7.13 -5.52 -12.19
N SER A 98 -5.95 -5.96 -12.60
CA SER A 98 -5.70 -7.25 -13.27
C SER A 98 -6.07 -8.47 -12.41
N MET A 99 -6.03 -8.32 -11.07
CA MET A 99 -6.39 -9.36 -10.12
C MET A 99 -7.70 -9.06 -9.38
N GLN A 100 -8.31 -7.89 -9.62
CA GLN A 100 -9.45 -7.36 -8.84
C GLN A 100 -9.15 -7.30 -7.33
N PHE A 101 -7.92 -6.96 -6.97
CA PHE A 101 -7.49 -6.84 -5.59
C PHE A 101 -7.34 -5.37 -5.20
N LEU A 102 -7.41 -5.10 -3.91
CA LEU A 102 -7.01 -3.82 -3.32
C LEU A 102 -5.88 -4.08 -2.33
N ALA A 103 -4.73 -3.46 -2.57
CA ALA A 103 -3.65 -3.42 -1.60
C ALA A 103 -3.81 -2.18 -0.72
N ILE A 104 -3.86 -2.41 0.58
CA ILE A 104 -3.86 -1.38 1.62
C ILE A 104 -2.45 -1.35 2.18
N VAL A 105 -1.71 -0.30 1.85
CA VAL A 105 -0.31 -0.15 2.19
C VAL A 105 -0.22 0.85 3.35
N ASP A 106 0.41 0.44 4.45
CA ASP A 106 0.76 1.33 5.56
C ASP A 106 2.26 1.30 5.85
N THR A 107 2.69 1.89 6.97
CA THR A 107 4.10 1.97 7.34
C THR A 107 4.72 0.64 7.78
N GLU A 108 3.91 -0.32 8.23
CA GLU A 108 4.32 -1.59 8.85
C GLU A 108 4.05 -2.81 7.94
N GLU A 109 2.91 -2.82 7.25
CA GLU A 109 2.46 -3.95 6.43
C GLU A 109 1.71 -3.52 5.16
N ILE A 110 1.56 -4.49 4.27
CA ILE A 110 0.70 -4.40 3.09
C ILE A 110 -0.34 -5.50 3.19
N VAL A 111 -1.61 -5.12 3.06
CA VAL A 111 -2.75 -6.03 3.19
C VAL A 111 -3.45 -6.12 1.86
N PHE A 112 -3.55 -7.32 1.32
CA PHE A 112 -4.24 -7.57 0.06
C PHE A 112 -5.63 -8.12 0.35
N VAL A 113 -6.66 -7.39 -0.10
CA VAL A 113 -8.05 -7.79 -0.01
C VAL A 113 -8.61 -8.06 -1.41
N ASP A 114 -9.47 -9.06 -1.52
CA ASP A 114 -10.13 -9.47 -2.75
C ASP A 114 -11.45 -8.70 -2.94
N HIS A 115 -11.83 -8.36 -4.17
CA HIS A 115 -13.13 -7.74 -4.49
C HIS A 115 -14.34 -8.58 -4.07
N LEU A 116 -14.24 -9.91 -4.06
CA LEU A 116 -15.35 -10.79 -3.68
C LEU A 116 -15.68 -10.70 -2.19
N ARG A 117 -14.65 -10.53 -1.35
CA ARG A 117 -14.78 -10.32 0.09
C ARG A 117 -14.05 -9.03 0.46
N LYS A 118 -14.71 -7.90 0.16
CA LYS A 118 -14.17 -6.53 0.16
C LYS A 118 -13.44 -6.08 1.44
N ASN A 119 -13.57 -6.84 2.53
CA ASN A 119 -12.96 -6.58 3.83
C ASN A 119 -12.18 -7.76 4.41
N TRP A 120 -11.90 -8.83 3.67
CA TRP A 120 -11.13 -9.98 4.18
C TRP A 120 -9.71 -9.98 3.61
N ALA A 121 -8.71 -10.06 4.49
CA ALA A 121 -7.33 -10.22 4.08
C ALA A 121 -7.12 -11.61 3.48
N VAL A 122 -6.55 -11.63 2.28
CA VAL A 122 -6.10 -12.86 1.61
C VAL A 122 -4.64 -13.13 1.97
N VAL A 123 -3.83 -12.08 1.88
CA VAL A 123 -2.38 -12.10 2.12
C VAL A 123 -1.99 -10.81 2.82
N ALA A 124 -1.05 -10.88 3.75
CA ALA A 124 -0.35 -9.72 4.27
C ALA A 124 1.16 -9.86 4.08
N TRP A 125 1.83 -8.78 3.68
CA TRP A 125 3.29 -8.66 3.68
C TRP A 125 3.69 -7.79 4.85
N ARG A 126 4.52 -8.31 5.75
CA ARG A 126 4.91 -7.62 6.98
C ARG A 126 6.38 -7.84 7.31
N GLU A 127 6.85 -7.17 8.35
CA GLU A 127 8.23 -7.29 8.82
C GLU A 127 9.25 -6.99 7.70
N PHE A 128 9.04 -5.89 6.98
CA PHE A 128 10.03 -5.42 6.02
C PHE A 128 11.32 -5.05 6.75
N ARG A 129 12.45 -5.61 6.30
CA ARG A 129 13.78 -5.41 6.92
C ARG A 129 14.73 -4.67 5.98
N PRO A 130 14.46 -3.39 5.64
CA PRO A 130 15.30 -2.62 4.72
C PRO A 130 16.72 -2.40 5.24
N GLY A 131 16.99 -2.58 6.54
CA GLY A 131 18.34 -2.51 7.11
C GLY A 131 19.19 -3.76 6.90
N GLN A 132 18.61 -4.87 6.43
CA GLN A 132 19.35 -6.11 6.15
C GLN A 132 19.91 -6.18 4.72
N ARG A 133 19.64 -5.16 3.89
CA ARG A 133 20.17 -5.09 2.53
C ARG A 133 21.60 -4.55 2.55
N SER A 134 22.47 -5.14 1.73
CA SER A 134 23.87 -4.71 1.56
C SER A 134 24.03 -3.51 0.61
N ALA A 135 23.00 -3.19 -0.19
CA ALA A 135 23.02 -2.11 -1.18
C ALA A 135 21.63 -1.46 -1.33
N LEU A 136 21.58 -0.26 -1.90
CA LEU A 136 20.34 0.53 -2.05
C LEU A 136 19.34 -0.10 -3.05
N ASP A 137 19.86 -0.80 -4.05
CA ASP A 137 19.15 -1.52 -5.12
C ASP A 137 18.90 -3.00 -4.78
N ALA A 138 19.51 -3.51 -3.72
CA ALA A 138 19.28 -4.87 -3.23
C ALA A 138 17.84 -5.02 -2.69
N ALA A 139 17.26 -6.20 -2.96
CA ALA A 139 15.91 -6.54 -2.54
C ALA A 139 15.73 -6.46 -1.01
N VAL A 140 14.52 -6.13 -0.58
CA VAL A 140 14.15 -5.97 0.83
C VAL A 140 13.48 -7.26 1.33
N PRO A 141 14.03 -7.91 2.37
CA PRO A 141 13.40 -9.07 2.98
C PRO A 141 12.10 -8.69 3.68
N TYR A 142 11.11 -9.58 3.60
CA TYR A 142 9.84 -9.46 4.31
C TYR A 142 9.21 -10.85 4.55
N GLN A 143 8.19 -10.90 5.40
CA GLN A 143 7.38 -12.11 5.63
C GLN A 143 6.05 -12.01 4.89
N ALA A 144 5.76 -13.00 4.04
CA ALA A 144 4.44 -13.19 3.47
C ALA A 144 3.59 -14.08 4.38
N VAL A 145 2.42 -13.59 4.79
CA VAL A 145 1.47 -14.29 5.66
C VAL A 145 0.20 -14.55 4.87
N TYR A 146 -0.24 -15.80 4.83
CA TYR A 146 -1.39 -16.26 4.07
C TYR A 146 -2.55 -16.58 5.00
N TYR A 147 -3.74 -16.12 4.62
CA TYR A 147 -4.99 -16.35 5.34
C TYR A 147 -5.95 -17.26 4.58
N ARG A 148 -5.55 -17.71 3.38
CA ARG A 148 -6.29 -18.64 2.53
C ARG A 148 -5.33 -19.66 1.94
N GLU A 149 -5.81 -20.89 1.73
CA GLU A 149 -5.03 -21.99 1.17
C GLU A 149 -4.52 -21.69 -0.24
N ASP A 150 -5.32 -21.00 -1.06
CA ASP A 150 -4.94 -20.58 -2.42
C ASP A 150 -4.01 -19.35 -2.44
N GLY A 151 -3.63 -18.80 -1.29
CA GLY A 151 -2.76 -17.64 -1.17
C GLY A 151 -1.40 -17.82 -1.84
N ALA A 152 -0.84 -19.03 -1.81
CA ALA A 152 0.44 -19.34 -2.46
C ALA A 152 0.35 -19.25 -4.00
N ILE A 153 -0.80 -19.65 -4.57
CA ILE A 153 -1.06 -19.56 -6.01
C ILE A 153 -1.13 -18.08 -6.43
N LEU A 154 -1.86 -17.28 -5.65
CA LEU A 154 -2.02 -15.84 -5.87
C LEU A 154 -0.68 -15.11 -5.80
N MET A 155 0.19 -15.48 -4.85
CA MET A 155 1.50 -14.86 -4.67
C MET A 155 2.37 -14.89 -5.91
N ARG A 156 2.24 -15.94 -6.76
CA ARG A 156 3.06 -16.08 -7.99
C ARG A 156 2.93 -14.89 -8.93
N ARG A 157 1.77 -14.25 -8.97
CA ARG A 157 1.51 -13.06 -9.80
C ARG A 157 1.51 -11.77 -8.99
N LEU A 158 1.20 -11.85 -7.70
CA LEU A 158 0.91 -10.69 -6.86
C LEU A 158 2.03 -9.64 -6.83
N GLN A 159 3.31 -10.06 -6.75
CA GLN A 159 4.43 -9.11 -6.74
C GLN A 159 4.52 -8.27 -8.03
N GLY A 160 4.43 -8.91 -9.19
CA GLY A 160 4.51 -8.22 -10.48
C GLY A 160 3.29 -7.32 -10.73
N GLU A 161 2.10 -7.81 -10.40
CA GLU A 161 0.85 -7.05 -10.57
C GLU A 161 0.78 -5.86 -9.59
N PHE A 162 1.31 -6.02 -8.37
CA PHE A 162 1.43 -4.94 -7.41
C PHE A 162 2.42 -3.86 -7.87
N ASP A 163 3.58 -4.25 -8.41
CA ASP A 163 4.54 -3.30 -8.97
C ASP A 163 3.92 -2.50 -10.13
N ALA A 164 3.26 -3.18 -11.07
CA ALA A 164 2.57 -2.53 -12.17
C ALA A 164 1.49 -1.55 -11.68
N ALA A 165 0.73 -1.92 -10.65
CA ALA A 165 -0.26 -1.04 -10.04
C ALA A 165 0.37 0.18 -9.34
N LEU A 166 1.52 0.02 -8.66
CA LEU A 166 2.26 1.12 -8.07
C LEU A 166 2.83 2.06 -9.13
N VAL A 167 3.32 1.54 -10.26
CA VAL A 167 3.78 2.35 -11.40
C VAL A 167 2.64 3.20 -11.94
N ALA A 168 1.49 2.57 -12.22
CA ALA A 168 0.30 3.26 -12.72
C ALA A 168 -0.25 4.30 -11.73
N LEU A 169 -0.18 4.02 -10.43
CA LEU A 169 -0.59 4.97 -9.39
C LEU A 169 0.39 6.15 -9.30
N ALA A 170 1.71 5.88 -9.30
CA ALA A 170 2.73 6.92 -9.23
C ALA A 170 2.66 7.89 -10.42
N ALA A 171 2.30 7.41 -11.62
CA ALA A 171 2.11 8.27 -12.79
C ALA A 171 0.95 9.27 -12.65
N LYS A 172 -0.02 9.00 -11.75
CA LYS A 172 -1.18 9.87 -11.49
C LYS A 172 -0.96 10.85 -10.36
N VAL A 173 0.04 10.62 -9.52
CA VAL A 173 0.37 11.53 -8.42
C VAL A 173 1.21 12.66 -9.00
N PRO A 174 0.75 13.92 -8.93
CA PRO A 174 1.54 15.05 -9.41
C PRO A 174 2.95 15.03 -8.82
N ALA A 175 3.94 15.42 -9.64
CA ALA A 175 5.22 15.81 -9.10
C ALA A 175 4.96 16.98 -8.14
N GLU A 176 5.52 16.92 -6.93
CA GLU A 176 5.51 18.12 -6.10
C GLU A 176 6.58 19.07 -6.65
N ASP A 177 6.21 20.32 -6.90
CA ASP A 177 7.15 21.42 -7.19
C ASP A 177 7.92 21.85 -5.91
N HIS A 178 8.21 20.92 -5.01
CA HIS A 178 9.07 21.23 -3.89
C HIS A 178 10.52 21.25 -4.38
N PRO A 179 11.24 22.38 -4.23
CA PRO A 179 12.64 22.42 -4.60
C PRO A 179 13.38 21.34 -3.82
N ALA A 180 14.18 20.53 -4.53
CA ALA A 180 15.02 19.53 -3.91
C ALA A 180 15.86 20.19 -2.81
N ARG A 181 15.67 19.77 -1.56
CA ARG A 181 16.47 20.26 -0.45
C ARG A 181 17.75 19.45 -0.39
N ILE A 182 18.88 20.13 -0.49
CA ILE A 182 20.19 19.53 -0.21
C ILE A 182 20.19 19.13 1.26
N LEU A 183 20.47 17.87 1.55
CA LEU A 183 20.72 17.40 2.91
C LEU A 183 22.19 17.68 3.21
N ASP A 184 22.46 18.60 4.14
CA ASP A 184 23.81 18.85 4.60
C ASP A 184 24.28 17.66 5.47
N PHE A 185 25.12 16.82 4.87
CA PHE A 185 25.80 15.76 5.62
C PHE A 185 26.96 16.39 6.39
N VAL A 186 26.73 16.77 7.65
CA VAL A 186 27.82 17.18 8.54
C VAL A 186 28.63 15.91 8.87
N PRO A 187 29.93 15.84 8.53
CA PRO A 187 30.76 14.71 8.90
C PRO A 187 30.78 14.61 10.43
N ARG A 188 30.34 13.48 10.96
CA ARG A 188 30.45 13.18 12.39
C ARG A 188 31.94 13.05 12.68
N ARG A 189 32.56 14.10 13.24
CA ARG A 189 33.98 14.08 13.66
C ARG A 189 34.17 12.87 14.57
N GLY A 190 34.95 11.90 14.09
CA GLY A 190 35.34 10.73 14.83
C GLY A 190 36.10 11.18 16.07
N GLY A 191 35.55 10.92 17.24
CA GLY A 191 36.28 10.94 18.50
C GLY A 191 37.22 9.73 18.50
N GLY A 192 38.37 9.88 17.85
CA GLY A 192 39.53 9.08 18.16
C GLY A 192 40.14 9.64 19.43
N THR A 193 40.11 8.86 20.50
CA THR A 193 41.03 9.04 21.63
C THR A 193 41.66 7.69 21.92
N SER A 194 42.99 7.74 21.94
CA SER A 194 43.97 6.74 22.35
C SER A 194 43.57 5.91 23.57
#